data_AF-A0A380TPS3-F1
#
_entry.id   AF-A0A380TPS3-F1
#
_cell.length_a   1.000
_cell.length_b   1.000
_cell.length_c   1.000
_cell.angle_alpha   90.00
_cell.angle_beta   90.00
_cell.angle_gamma   90.00
#
_symmetry.space_group_name_H-M   'P 1'
#
loop_
_entity.id
_entity.type
_entity.pdbx_description
1 polymer ?
#
loop_
_entity_poly.entity_id
_entity_poly.type
_entity_poly.pdbx_seq_one_letter_code
_entity_poly.pdbx_strand_id
1 'polypeptide(L)' 'MKKIIYLLLMIILCLVFAILFIQNFMAKDACLDNGGSYNEQSKICEK' A
#
# COMPACT_ATOMS: atom_id res chain seq x y z
N MET A 1 25.80 -10.36 15.85
CA MET A 1 25.61 -9.10 15.11
C MET A 1 24.96 -9.29 13.74
N LYS A 2 25.50 -10.13 12.84
CA LYS A 2 24.91 -10.38 11.51
C LYS A 2 23.41 -10.79 11.53
N LYS A 3 23.02 -11.67 12.47
CA LYS A 3 21.60 -12.09 12.65
C LYS A 3 20.65 -10.93 12.97
N ILE A 4 21.09 -9.96 13.77
CA ILE A 4 20.30 -8.78 14.13
C ILE A 4 20.13 -7.88 12.90
N ILE A 5 21.18 -7.72 12.10
CA ILE A 5 21.14 -6.94 10.85
C ILE A 5 20.13 -7.56 9.88
N TYR A 6 20.12 -8.88 9.70
CA TYR A 6 19.14 -9.55 8.85
C TYR A 6 17.70 -9.40 9.36
N LEU A 7 17.52 -9.45 10.69
CA LEU A 7 16.20 -9.25 11.30
C LEU A 7 15.69 -7.82 11.09
N LEU A 8 16.55 -6.82 11.23
CA LEU A 8 16.21 -5.42 10.92
C LEU A 8 15.89 -5.22 9.44
N LEU A 9 16.68 -5.82 8.54
CA LEU A 9 16.41 -5.78 7.10
C LEU A 9 15.04 -6.38 6.76
N MET A 10 14.66 -7.50 7.38
CA MET A 10 13.34 -8.10 7.18
C MET A 10 12.22 -7.18 7.66
N ILE A 11 12.37 -6.53 8.82
CA ILE A 11 11.37 -5.59 9.34
C ILE A 11 11.21 -4.40 8.39
N ILE A 12 12.32 -3.82 7.92
CA ILE A 12 12.29 -2.69 6.98
C ILE A 12 11.59 -3.11 5.68
N LEU A 13 11.89 -4.30 5.16
CA LEU A 13 11.24 -4.81 3.96
C LEU A 13 9.72 -4.93 4.17
N CYS A 14 9.28 -5.54 5.27
CA CYS A 14 7.85 -5.65 5.60
C CYS A 14 7.16 -4.28 5.71
N LEU A 15 7.82 -3.29 6.32
CA LEU A 15 7.28 -1.94 6.45
C LEU A 15 7.09 -1.27 5.08
N VAL A 16 8.05 -1.42 4.16
CA VAL A 16 7.95 -0.87 2.80
C VAL A 16 6.75 -1.48 2.06
N PHE A 17 6.58 -2.80 2.11
CA PHE A 17 5.44 -3.47 1.50
C PHE A 17 4.11 -3.06 2.13
N ALA A 18 4.05 -2.91 3.47
CA ALA A 18 2.85 -2.47 4.17
C ALA A 18 2.42 -1.06 3.76
N ILE A 19 3.37 -0.11 3.64
CA ILE A 19 3.09 1.27 3.22
C ILE A 19 2.48 1.28 1.81
N LEU A 20 3.09 0.56 0.86
CA LEU A 20 2.59 0.49 -0.51
C LEU A 20 1.17 -0.10 -0.57
N PHE A 21 0.88 -1.12 0.23
CA PHE A 21 -0.45 -1.71 0.29
C PHE A 21 -1.50 -0.74 0.86
N ILE A 22 -1.18 -0.06 1.97
CA ILE A 22 -2.07 0.89 2.63
C ILE A 22 -2.38 2.08 1.71
N GLN A 23 -1.40 2.60 0.97
CA GLN A 23 -1.62 3.71 0.03
C GLN A 23 -2.63 3.36 -1.07
N ASN A 24 -2.53 2.16 -1.64
CA ASN A 24 -3.49 1.69 -2.65
C ASN A 24 -4.89 1.49 -2.07
N PHE A 25 -4.97 0.99 -0.83
CA PHE A 25 -6.25 0.83 -0.13
C PHE A 25 -6.91 2.19 0.13
N MET A 26 -6.17 3.16 0.66
CA MET A 26 -6.66 4.52 0.93
C MET A 26 -7.13 5.24 -0.35
N ALA A 27 -6.41 5.07 -1.46
CA ALA A 27 -6.81 5.66 -2.74
C ALA A 27 -8.14 5.08 -3.26
N LYS A 28 -8.35 3.77 -3.09
CA LYS A 28 -9.60 3.10 -3.41
C LYS A 28 -10.73 3.58 -2.51
N ASP A 29 -10.50 3.59 -1.20
CA ASP A 29 -11.50 3.97 -0.19
C ASP A 29 -11.98 5.42 -0.44
N ALA A 30 -11.03 6.34 -0.59
CA ALA A 30 -11.32 7.74 -0.91
C ALA A 30 -12.06 7.91 -2.24
N CYS A 31 -11.79 7.08 -3.24
CA CYS A 31 -12.51 7.13 -4.51
C CYS A 31 -13.99 6.76 -4.33
N LEU A 32 -14.25 5.67 -3.61
CA LEU A 32 -15.60 5.16 -3.35
C LEU A 32 -16.40 6.11 -2.44
N ASP A 33 -15.76 6.68 -1.42
CA ASP A 33 -16.38 7.67 -0.51
C ASP A 33 -16.81 8.94 -1.24
N ASN A 34 -16.10 9.32 -2.31
CA ASN A 34 -16.45 10.46 -3.16
C ASN A 34 -17.47 10.11 -4.27
N GLY A 35 -18.01 8.89 -4.28
CA GLY A 35 -18.97 8.39 -5.25
C GLY A 35 -18.37 8.05 -6.62
N GLY A 36 -17.05 7.88 -6.70
CA GLY A 36 -16.37 7.41 -7.91
C GLY A 36 -16.39 5.88 -8.05
N SER A 37 -15.94 5.40 -9.21
CA SER A 37 -15.69 4.01 -9.54
C SER A 37 -14.19 3.76 -9.61
N TYR A 38 -13.66 2.97 -8.69
CA TYR A 38 -12.22 2.68 -8.66
C TYR A 38 -11.88 1.53 -9.62
N ASN A 39 -10.99 1.78 -10.59
CA ASN A 39 -10.54 0.77 -11.54
C ASN A 39 -9.33 -0.01 -10.98
N GLU A 40 -9.54 -1.31 -10.73
CA GLU A 40 -8.52 -2.18 -10.14
C GLU A 40 -7.32 -2.47 -11.04
N GLN A 41 -7.45 -2.32 -12.36
CA GLN A 41 -6.34 -2.54 -13.31
C GLN A 41 -5.47 -1.30 -13.45
N SER A 42 -6.07 -0.13 -13.65
CA SER A 42 -5.34 1.13 -13.83
C SER A 42 -4.94 1.79 -12.50
N LYS A 43 -5.56 1.39 -11.38
CA LYS A 43 -5.44 2.02 -10.06
C LYS A 43 -5.88 3.49 -10.05
N ILE A 44 -6.74 3.87 -11.01
CA ILE A 44 -7.27 5.22 -11.17
C ILE A 44 -8.72 5.26 -10.67
N CYS A 45 -9.08 6.36 -10.01
CA CYS A 45 -10.47 6.66 -9.70
C CYS A 45 -11.14 7.30 -10.91
N GLU A 46 -12.19 6.65 -11.43
CA GLU A 46 -13.02 7.15 -12.52
C GLU A 46 -14.29 7.75 -11.91
N LYS A 47 -14.74 8.93 -12.36
CA LYS A 47 -15.91 9.61 -11.81
C LYS A 47 -16.94 9.84 -12.89
#